data_AF-A0A8S8YN22-F1
#
_entry.id   AF-A0A8S8YN22-F1
#
_cell.length_a   1.000
_cell.length_b   1.000
_cell.length_c   1.000
_cell.angle_alpha   90.00
_cell.angle_beta   90.00
_cell.angle_gamma   90.00
#
_symmetry.space_group_name_H-M   'P 1'
#
loop_
_entity.id
_entity.type
_entity.pdbx_description
1 polymer ?
#
loop_
_entity_poly.entity_id
_entity_poly.type
_entity_poly.pdbx_seq_one_letter_code
_entity_poly.pdbx_strand_id
1 'polypeptide(L)'
;MDCHEDRIKQLSNAQKDEDADARMMAFFGMSGVFGCRFAVSFSPPADVGVAEGQLAPNFASQAYDSSWSSFELYDHIDQTWTEGDEGQWVFLLFIDTDCPFCFDSGDKHTAWHNQWGSSAKFLSIATELQIPGHDSSKNEIVDYKQKNDNSGCRSDKANCDQRPGDVHNWPYIDDLDRSIAEDYKIPGTPFYLLLSPDGIVQWNSGQHENDALSDPAAALQYHLGGSA
;
A
#
# COMPACT_ATOMS: atom_id res chain seq x y z
N MET A 1 9.75 49.35 52.54
CA MET A 1 9.60 49.62 51.10
C MET A 1 10.20 50.99 50.87
N ASP A 2 11.44 51.05 50.37
CA ASP A 2 12.03 52.32 49.96
C ASP A 2 13.17 52.08 48.94
N CYS A 3 13.36 53.12 48.12
CA CYS A 3 14.14 53.25 46.91
C CYS A 3 15.64 53.55 47.12
N HIS A 4 16.39 53.42 46.00
CA HIS A 4 17.56 54.22 45.57
C HIS A 4 18.96 54.02 46.21
N GLU A 5 19.95 53.85 45.29
CA GLU A 5 21.29 54.53 45.18
C GLU A 5 22.15 54.73 46.45
N ASP A 6 23.48 54.54 46.50
CA ASP A 6 24.56 54.93 45.60
C ASP A 6 25.86 54.22 46.06
N ARG A 7 26.66 53.60 45.19
CA ARG A 7 27.83 54.13 44.45
C ARG A 7 29.06 54.54 45.29
N ILE A 8 30.18 53.91 44.89
CA ILE A 8 31.52 54.49 44.71
C ILE A 8 32.41 54.63 45.96
N LYS A 9 33.42 53.75 46.01
CA LYS A 9 34.85 54.08 46.21
C LYS A 9 35.65 52.86 45.71
N GLN A 10 36.01 52.85 44.43
CA GLN A 10 37.35 53.18 43.96
C GLN A 10 38.49 52.53 44.77
N LEU A 11 39.09 51.53 44.11
CA LEU A 11 40.52 51.42 43.82
C LEU A 11 41.48 51.35 45.02
N SER A 12 41.99 50.15 45.25
CA SER A 12 43.33 49.96 45.79
C SER A 12 43.97 48.73 45.15
N ASN A 13 45.07 49.00 44.47
CA ASN A 13 46.15 48.08 44.10
C ASN A 13 45.95 47.24 42.84
N ALA A 14 46.27 47.91 41.72
CA ALA A 14 47.08 47.31 40.69
C ALA A 14 48.43 46.84 41.28
N GLN A 15 48.67 45.53 41.31
CA GLN A 15 50.00 44.97 41.16
C GLN A 15 49.96 43.94 40.04
N LYS A 16 50.42 44.42 38.89
CA LYS A 16 51.21 43.72 37.87
C LYS A 16 51.39 42.21 38.08
N ASP A 17 50.86 41.42 37.16
CA ASP A 17 51.65 40.38 36.51
C ASP A 17 51.32 40.38 35.01
N GLU A 18 52.37 40.55 34.22
CA GLU A 18 52.41 40.34 32.78
C GLU A 18 52.50 38.82 32.55
N ASP A 19 51.93 38.33 31.44
CA ASP A 19 51.82 36.91 31.04
C ASP A 19 50.56 36.13 31.52
N ALA A 20 49.41 36.49 30.93
CA ALA A 20 48.40 35.49 30.57
C ALA A 20 47.64 35.95 29.31
N ASP A 21 48.43 36.28 28.29
CA ASP A 21 47.97 36.30 26.90
C ASP A 21 47.40 34.91 26.51
N ALA A 22 46.54 34.91 25.49
CA ALA A 22 45.94 33.76 24.80
C ALA A 22 44.60 33.15 25.30
N ARG A 23 44.08 33.44 26.51
CA ARG A 23 42.78 32.86 26.92
C ARG A 23 41.53 33.60 26.42
N MET A 24 41.66 34.86 26.01
CA MET A 24 40.50 35.70 25.66
C MET A 24 40.34 35.99 24.15
N MET A 25 41.27 35.52 23.30
CA MET A 25 41.24 35.79 21.84
C MET A 25 41.01 34.55 20.98
N ALA A 26 40.78 33.38 21.58
CA ALA A 26 40.43 32.15 20.86
C ALA A 26 38.91 31.88 20.79
N PHE A 27 38.06 32.88 21.06
CA PHE A 27 36.59 32.70 21.03
C PHE A 27 35.91 33.16 19.73
N PHE A 28 36.67 33.62 18.73
CA PHE A 28 36.12 34.04 17.42
C PHE A 28 36.78 33.32 16.23
N GLY A 29 37.07 32.03 16.37
CA GLY A 29 37.79 31.29 15.35
C GLY A 29 37.50 29.81 15.31
N MET A 30 36.23 29.39 15.35
CA MET A 30 35.82 28.11 14.78
C MET A 30 34.41 28.26 14.19
N SER A 31 34.41 28.44 12.87
CA SER A 31 33.26 28.39 11.99
C SER A 31 32.43 27.13 12.21
N GLY A 32 31.13 27.32 11.99
CA GLY A 32 30.07 26.43 12.39
C GLY A 32 30.09 25.03 11.79
N VAL A 33 29.55 24.11 12.57
CA VAL A 33 29.16 22.78 12.15
C VAL A 33 27.99 22.35 13.05
N PHE A 34 26.90 21.92 12.41
CA PHE A 34 25.67 21.34 12.97
C PHE A 34 24.75 22.25 13.81
N GLY A 35 24.23 23.29 13.18
CA GLY A 35 22.79 23.47 13.28
C GLY A 35 22.14 22.31 12.55
N CYS A 36 21.77 21.23 13.26
CA CYS A 36 20.87 20.23 12.72
C CYS A 36 19.56 20.94 12.39
N ARG A 37 19.47 21.47 11.17
CA ARG A 37 18.20 21.68 10.52
C ARG A 37 17.64 20.28 10.35
N PHE A 38 16.93 19.81 11.37
CA PHE A 38 15.83 18.90 11.12
C PHE A 38 14.88 19.70 10.23
N ALA A 39 15.11 19.61 8.92
CA ALA A 39 14.04 19.76 7.97
C ALA A 39 13.10 18.62 8.33
N VAL A 40 12.19 18.89 9.26
CA VAL A 40 10.98 18.12 9.38
C VAL A 40 10.28 18.46 8.07
N SER A 41 10.57 17.68 7.05
CA SER A 41 9.82 17.70 5.82
C SER A 41 8.42 17.29 6.25
N PHE A 42 7.58 18.28 6.54
CA PHE A 42 6.15 18.08 6.55
C PHE A 42 5.78 17.83 5.09
N SER A 43 6.03 16.61 4.61
CA SER A 43 5.33 16.14 3.45
C SER A 43 3.85 16.32 3.77
N PRO A 44 3.05 16.87 2.85
CA PRO A 44 1.60 16.78 2.98
C PRO A 44 1.26 15.34 3.38
N PRO A 45 0.27 15.12 4.27
CA PRO A 45 -0.23 13.77 4.49
C PRO A 45 -0.45 13.13 3.12
N ALA A 46 0.06 11.91 2.93
CA ALA A 46 -0.08 11.23 1.66
C ALA A 46 -1.55 11.26 1.25
N ASP A 47 -1.82 11.61 -0.01
CA ASP A 47 -3.18 11.61 -0.52
C ASP A 47 -3.60 10.14 -0.65
N VAL A 48 -4.27 9.62 0.38
CA VAL A 48 -4.65 8.21 0.48
C VAL A 48 -6.03 8.02 -0.13
N GLY A 49 -6.12 7.07 -1.07
CA GLY A 49 -7.37 6.71 -1.72
C GLY A 49 -7.17 5.75 -2.88
N VAL A 50 -8.26 5.49 -3.60
CA VAL A 50 -8.30 4.52 -4.69
C VAL A 50 -8.24 5.15 -6.07
N ALA A 51 -8.24 6.49 -6.18
CA ALA A 51 -8.12 7.16 -7.47
C ALA A 51 -6.67 7.09 -7.97
N GLU A 52 -6.49 7.12 -9.28
CA GLU A 52 -5.15 7.18 -9.89
C GLU A 52 -4.34 8.37 -9.38
N GLY A 53 -3.06 8.10 -9.07
CA GLY A 53 -2.14 9.04 -8.45
C GLY A 53 -2.22 9.13 -6.92
N GLN A 54 -3.18 8.45 -6.29
CA GLN A 54 -3.29 8.37 -4.83
C GLN A 54 -2.54 7.16 -4.26
N LEU A 55 -2.12 7.24 -3.01
CA LEU A 55 -1.57 6.12 -2.27
C LEU A 55 -2.70 5.18 -1.85
N ALA A 56 -2.62 3.91 -2.20
CA ALA A 56 -3.63 2.93 -1.82
C ALA A 56 -3.76 2.86 -0.27
N PRO A 57 -4.98 2.78 0.28
CA PRO A 57 -5.17 2.58 1.72
C PRO A 57 -4.45 1.32 2.20
N ASN A 58 -3.73 1.40 3.31
CA ASN A 58 -3.18 0.20 3.93
C ASN A 58 -4.31 -0.69 4.46
N PHE A 59 -4.11 -2.00 4.44
CA PHE A 59 -4.99 -2.95 5.11
C PHE A 59 -4.18 -4.09 5.71
N ALA A 60 -4.72 -4.67 6.79
CA ALA A 60 -4.16 -5.86 7.42
C ALA A 60 -5.28 -6.87 7.71
N SER A 61 -5.13 -8.11 7.23
CA SER A 61 -6.11 -9.19 7.41
C SER A 61 -5.43 -10.56 7.40
N GLN A 62 -6.23 -11.63 7.39
CA GLN A 62 -5.75 -12.98 7.12
C GLN A 62 -5.70 -13.21 5.60
N ALA A 63 -4.65 -13.87 5.12
CA ALA A 63 -4.55 -14.33 3.74
C ALA A 63 -4.30 -15.83 3.69
N TYR A 64 -4.90 -16.49 2.72
CA TYR A 64 -4.65 -17.88 2.40
C TYR A 64 -3.76 -17.99 1.16
N ASP A 65 -2.57 -18.54 1.34
CA ASP A 65 -1.72 -18.99 0.22
C ASP A 65 -1.65 -20.53 0.20
N SER A 66 -0.87 -21.10 1.11
CA SER A 66 -0.87 -22.54 1.44
C SER A 66 -1.49 -22.83 2.81
N SER A 67 -1.59 -21.81 3.64
CA SER A 67 -2.25 -21.79 4.94
C SER A 67 -2.67 -20.35 5.26
N TRP A 68 -3.54 -20.18 6.25
CA TRP A 68 -3.95 -18.86 6.72
C TRP A 68 -2.83 -18.20 7.54
N SER A 69 -2.45 -16.99 7.17
CA SER A 69 -1.47 -16.17 7.88
C SER A 69 -1.85 -14.69 7.85
N SER A 70 -1.29 -13.90 8.75
CA SER A 70 -1.42 -12.43 8.69
C SER A 70 -0.79 -11.88 7.41
N PHE A 71 -1.43 -10.87 6.85
CA PHE A 71 -1.01 -10.16 5.66
C PHE A 71 -1.25 -8.66 5.88
N GLU A 72 -0.30 -7.83 5.47
CA GLU A 72 -0.43 -6.37 5.45
C GLU A 72 0.06 -5.85 4.09
N LEU A 73 -0.74 -5.00 3.43
CA LEU A 73 -0.37 -4.50 2.10
C LEU A 73 0.97 -3.76 2.13
N TYR A 74 1.20 -2.95 3.16
CA TYR A 74 2.37 -2.10 3.24
C TYR A 74 3.68 -2.88 3.48
N ASP A 75 3.61 -4.15 3.89
CA ASP A 75 4.77 -5.06 3.93
C ASP A 75 5.20 -5.54 2.52
N HIS A 76 4.40 -5.23 1.49
CA HIS A 76 4.60 -5.69 0.12
C HIS A 76 4.82 -4.58 -0.90
N ILE A 77 4.91 -3.33 -0.45
CA ILE A 77 5.26 -2.16 -1.26
C ILE A 77 6.55 -1.52 -0.71
N ASP A 78 7.28 -0.84 -1.58
CA ASP A 78 8.46 -0.05 -1.23
C ASP A 78 8.15 1.44 -1.43
N GLN A 79 7.73 2.12 -0.38
CA GLN A 79 7.41 3.56 -0.40
C GLN A 79 8.62 4.45 -0.72
N THR A 80 9.83 3.88 -0.83
CA THR A 80 11.04 4.60 -1.25
C THR A 80 11.40 4.36 -2.72
N TRP A 81 10.68 3.49 -3.41
CA TRP A 81 10.83 3.22 -4.83
C TRP A 81 10.60 4.47 -5.68
N THR A 82 11.35 4.60 -6.77
CA THR A 82 11.15 5.67 -7.75
C THR A 82 11.00 5.12 -9.16
N GLU A 83 10.27 5.84 -10.01
CA GLU A 83 10.02 5.42 -11.38
C GLU A 83 11.33 5.19 -12.14
N GLY A 84 11.47 3.98 -12.69
CA GLY A 84 12.68 3.53 -13.39
C GLY A 84 13.56 2.59 -12.57
N ASP A 85 13.37 2.50 -11.25
CA ASP A 85 14.03 1.49 -10.41
C ASP A 85 13.36 0.12 -10.55
N GLU A 86 14.10 -0.94 -10.27
CA GLU A 86 13.51 -2.28 -10.15
C GLU A 86 12.52 -2.32 -8.99
N GLY A 87 11.32 -2.82 -9.25
CA GLY A 87 10.27 -2.95 -8.24
C GLY A 87 9.18 -3.89 -8.72
N GLN A 88 8.48 -4.52 -7.77
CA GLN A 88 7.37 -5.41 -8.07
C GLN A 88 6.06 -4.63 -7.96
N TRP A 89 5.32 -4.59 -9.06
CA TRP A 89 3.99 -3.99 -9.08
C TRP A 89 3.01 -4.82 -8.27
N VAL A 90 1.88 -4.27 -7.87
CA VAL A 90 0.84 -5.02 -7.13
C VAL A 90 -0.49 -4.91 -7.86
N PHE A 91 -1.10 -6.04 -8.18
CA PHE A 91 -2.40 -6.10 -8.82
C PHE A 91 -3.43 -6.63 -7.82
N LEU A 92 -4.37 -5.78 -7.43
CA LEU A 92 -5.44 -6.09 -6.49
C LEU A 92 -6.70 -6.50 -7.25
N LEU A 93 -7.24 -7.68 -6.95
CA LEU A 93 -8.48 -8.21 -7.51
C LEU A 93 -9.50 -8.37 -6.38
N PHE A 94 -10.43 -7.43 -6.26
CA PHE A 94 -11.58 -7.58 -5.39
C PHE A 94 -12.60 -8.51 -6.05
N ILE A 95 -12.88 -9.61 -5.38
CA ILE A 95 -13.78 -10.65 -5.88
C ILE A 95 -14.72 -11.10 -4.76
N ASP A 96 -15.82 -11.69 -5.18
CA ASP A 96 -16.76 -12.39 -4.32
C ASP A 96 -16.93 -13.79 -4.93
N THR A 97 -16.82 -14.85 -4.12
CA THR A 97 -16.86 -16.23 -4.60
C THR A 97 -18.24 -16.65 -5.11
N ASP A 98 -19.28 -15.92 -4.70
CA ASP A 98 -20.66 -16.06 -5.16
C ASP A 98 -20.98 -15.20 -6.38
N CYS A 99 -20.16 -14.21 -6.71
CA CYS A 99 -20.38 -13.36 -7.88
C CYS A 99 -20.23 -14.15 -9.20
N PRO A 100 -21.29 -14.25 -10.04
CA PRO A 100 -21.21 -15.00 -11.29
C PRO A 100 -20.16 -14.50 -12.27
N PHE A 101 -19.94 -13.19 -12.33
CA PHE A 101 -18.91 -12.60 -13.19
C PHE A 101 -17.49 -12.85 -12.65
N CYS A 102 -17.30 -12.87 -11.33
CA CYS A 102 -16.03 -13.27 -10.72
C CYS A 102 -15.73 -14.74 -11.05
N PHE A 103 -16.72 -15.61 -10.86
CA PHE A 103 -16.61 -17.04 -11.14
C PHE A 103 -16.24 -17.29 -12.61
N ASP A 104 -17.01 -16.72 -13.55
CA ASP A 104 -16.84 -16.93 -14.99
C ASP A 104 -15.53 -16.33 -15.55
N SER A 105 -14.87 -15.42 -14.82
CA SER A 105 -13.60 -14.80 -15.23
C SER A 105 -12.34 -15.50 -14.70
N GLY A 106 -12.48 -16.64 -14.03
CA GLY A 106 -11.34 -17.37 -13.45
C GLY A 106 -10.27 -17.80 -14.47
N ASP A 107 -10.64 -18.09 -15.71
CA ASP A 107 -9.70 -18.39 -16.80
C ASP A 107 -8.90 -17.15 -17.23
N LYS A 108 -9.54 -15.98 -17.25
CA LYS A 108 -8.89 -14.69 -17.49
C LYS A 108 -7.89 -14.37 -16.38
N HIS A 109 -8.27 -14.55 -15.11
CA HIS A 109 -7.36 -14.33 -13.97
C HIS A 109 -6.13 -15.24 -14.06
N THR A 110 -6.34 -16.51 -14.43
CA THR A 110 -5.25 -17.47 -14.70
C THR A 110 -4.36 -16.98 -15.83
N ALA A 111 -4.94 -16.55 -16.96
CA ALA A 111 -4.20 -16.06 -18.11
C ALA A 111 -3.38 -14.81 -17.80
N TRP A 112 -3.96 -13.84 -17.06
CA TRP A 112 -3.28 -12.62 -16.65
C TRP A 112 -2.10 -12.92 -15.71
N HIS A 113 -2.30 -13.79 -14.73
CA HIS A 113 -1.23 -14.20 -13.85
C HIS A 113 -0.11 -14.93 -14.61
N ASN A 114 -0.45 -15.80 -15.56
CA ASN A 114 0.55 -16.48 -16.38
C ASN A 114 1.38 -15.50 -17.24
N GLN A 115 0.80 -14.37 -17.65
CA GLN A 115 1.47 -13.38 -18.48
C GLN A 115 2.25 -12.33 -17.67
N TRP A 116 1.71 -11.88 -16.54
CA TRP A 116 2.26 -10.74 -15.77
C TRP A 116 2.60 -11.07 -14.32
N GLY A 117 2.41 -12.30 -13.84
CA GLY A 117 2.69 -12.70 -12.45
C GLY A 117 4.17 -12.60 -12.05
N SER A 118 5.09 -12.52 -13.02
CA SER A 118 6.50 -12.20 -12.75
C SER A 118 6.76 -10.70 -12.54
N SER A 119 5.93 -9.84 -13.14
CA SER A 119 6.08 -8.38 -13.11
C SER A 119 5.23 -7.72 -12.03
N ALA A 120 4.09 -8.33 -11.71
CA ALA A 120 3.16 -7.87 -10.68
C ALA A 120 2.79 -9.01 -9.72
N LYS A 121 2.72 -8.68 -8.43
CA LYS A 121 2.17 -9.55 -7.40
C LYS A 121 0.65 -9.48 -7.46
N PHE A 122 0.03 -10.60 -7.79
CA PHE A 122 -1.43 -10.72 -7.78
C PHE A 122 -1.90 -10.97 -6.35
N LEU A 123 -2.94 -10.24 -5.93
CA LEU A 123 -3.58 -10.37 -4.63
C LEU A 123 -5.08 -10.37 -4.85
N SER A 124 -5.76 -11.46 -4.49
CA SER A 124 -7.23 -11.51 -4.54
C SER A 124 -7.77 -11.12 -3.17
N ILE A 125 -8.63 -10.11 -3.10
CA ILE A 125 -9.35 -9.71 -1.90
C ILE A 125 -10.74 -10.32 -2.01
N ALA A 126 -11.00 -11.37 -1.23
CA ALA A 126 -12.27 -12.08 -1.20
C ALA A 126 -13.21 -11.38 -0.23
N THR A 127 -14.16 -10.63 -0.79
CA THR A 127 -15.14 -9.83 -0.06
C THR A 127 -16.54 -10.38 -0.28
N GLU A 128 -17.42 -10.23 0.71
CA GLU A 128 -18.81 -10.65 0.60
C GLU A 128 -19.69 -9.46 0.22
N LEU A 129 -20.30 -9.50 -0.98
CA LEU A 129 -21.34 -8.55 -1.32
C LEU A 129 -22.57 -8.82 -0.44
N GLN A 130 -23.02 -7.83 0.34
CA GLN A 130 -24.22 -7.92 1.19
C GLN A 130 -25.51 -7.86 0.35
N ILE A 131 -25.67 -8.84 -0.54
CA ILE A 131 -26.82 -8.99 -1.43
C ILE A 131 -27.36 -10.44 -1.33
N PRO A 132 -28.65 -10.67 -1.59
CA PRO A 132 -29.23 -12.00 -1.42
C PRO A 132 -28.55 -13.09 -2.27
N GLY A 133 -28.17 -14.20 -1.64
CA GLY A 133 -27.53 -15.34 -2.28
C GLY A 133 -26.01 -15.28 -2.29
N HIS A 134 -25.41 -14.33 -1.58
CA HIS A 134 -23.98 -14.28 -1.32
C HIS A 134 -23.78 -14.60 0.17
N ASP A 135 -23.12 -15.71 0.47
CA ASP A 135 -22.82 -16.21 1.81
C ASP A 135 -21.48 -16.96 1.73
N SER A 136 -20.41 -16.18 1.72
CA SER A 136 -19.08 -16.66 1.44
C SER A 136 -18.37 -17.05 2.75
N SER A 137 -17.50 -18.06 2.68
CA SER A 137 -16.77 -18.52 3.86
C SER A 137 -15.28 -18.69 3.58
N LYS A 138 -14.46 -18.74 4.64
CA LYS A 138 -13.03 -19.07 4.50
C LYS A 138 -12.78 -20.39 3.80
N ASN A 139 -13.62 -21.39 4.06
CA ASN A 139 -13.50 -22.68 3.38
C ASN A 139 -13.80 -22.53 1.89
N GLU A 140 -14.86 -21.80 1.55
CA GLU A 140 -15.18 -21.53 0.15
C GLU A 140 -14.08 -20.71 -0.56
N ILE A 141 -13.46 -19.73 0.11
CA ILE A 141 -12.29 -19.01 -0.42
C ILE A 141 -11.17 -19.98 -0.80
N VAL A 142 -10.86 -20.93 0.09
CA VAL A 142 -9.85 -21.96 -0.16
C VAL A 142 -10.26 -22.83 -1.34
N ASP A 143 -11.50 -23.27 -1.39
CA ASP A 143 -12.01 -24.19 -2.41
C ASP A 143 -12.14 -23.50 -3.78
N TYR A 144 -12.50 -22.22 -3.83
CA TYR A 144 -12.51 -21.38 -5.03
C TYR A 144 -11.10 -21.22 -5.61
N LYS A 145 -10.12 -20.92 -4.76
CA LYS A 145 -8.70 -20.80 -5.13
C LYS A 145 -8.15 -22.13 -5.64
N GLN A 146 -8.37 -23.21 -4.88
CA GLN A 146 -7.80 -24.54 -5.10
C GLN A 146 -8.61 -25.43 -6.05
N LYS A 147 -9.80 -24.97 -6.48
CA LYS A 147 -10.74 -25.76 -7.28
C LYS A 147 -11.08 -27.10 -6.62
N ASN A 148 -11.35 -27.07 -5.32
CA ASN A 148 -11.78 -28.25 -4.56
C ASN A 148 -13.28 -28.49 -4.76
N ASP A 149 -13.71 -29.72 -4.47
CA ASP A 149 -15.12 -30.13 -4.48
C ASP A 149 -15.91 -29.45 -3.34
N ASN A 150 -16.60 -28.36 -3.65
CA ASN A 150 -17.48 -27.62 -2.76
C ASN A 150 -18.61 -26.95 -3.56
N SER A 151 -19.86 -27.22 -3.21
CA SER A 151 -21.04 -26.69 -3.93
C SER A 151 -21.44 -25.26 -3.58
N GLY A 152 -20.71 -24.58 -2.68
CA GLY A 152 -21.05 -23.24 -2.18
C GLY A 152 -20.86 -22.12 -3.21
N CYS A 153 -19.90 -22.28 -4.13
CA CYS A 153 -19.54 -21.22 -5.07
C CYS A 153 -20.69 -20.77 -5.98
N ARG A 154 -20.60 -19.51 -6.45
CA ARG A 154 -21.56 -18.91 -7.39
C ARG A 154 -23.00 -18.90 -6.84
N SER A 155 -23.18 -18.56 -5.58
CA SER A 155 -24.48 -18.56 -4.89
C SER A 155 -25.12 -19.94 -4.85
N ASP A 156 -24.36 -20.97 -4.46
CA ASP A 156 -24.74 -22.39 -4.48
C ASP A 156 -25.16 -22.94 -5.87
N LYS A 157 -24.81 -22.25 -6.96
CA LYS A 157 -25.20 -22.65 -8.33
C LYS A 157 -24.12 -23.44 -9.07
N ALA A 158 -22.91 -23.49 -8.55
CA ALA A 158 -21.81 -24.21 -9.16
C ALA A 158 -20.88 -24.80 -8.10
N ASN A 159 -20.20 -25.88 -8.45
CA ASN A 159 -19.12 -26.36 -7.63
C ASN A 159 -17.88 -25.47 -7.83
N CYS A 160 -17.12 -25.20 -6.78
CA CYS A 160 -15.87 -24.44 -6.86
C CYS A 160 -14.85 -25.08 -7.82
N ASP A 161 -14.87 -26.41 -7.99
CA ASP A 161 -14.05 -27.12 -8.97
C ASP A 161 -14.39 -26.82 -10.44
N GLN A 162 -15.60 -26.31 -10.69
CA GLN A 162 -16.09 -25.92 -12.02
C GLN A 162 -15.67 -24.51 -12.43
N ARG A 163 -15.06 -23.72 -11.53
CA ARG A 163 -14.55 -22.39 -11.86
C ARG A 163 -13.60 -22.49 -13.07
N PRO A 164 -13.83 -21.74 -14.17
CA PRO A 164 -12.89 -21.71 -15.29
C PRO A 164 -11.46 -21.35 -14.88
N GLY A 165 -10.47 -21.83 -15.64
CA GLY A 165 -9.06 -21.61 -15.37
C GLY A 165 -8.40 -22.67 -14.48
N ASP A 166 -7.18 -22.37 -14.05
CA ASP A 166 -6.35 -23.25 -13.23
C ASP A 166 -6.45 -22.85 -11.75
N VAL A 167 -5.85 -23.66 -10.88
CA VAL A 167 -5.63 -23.29 -9.47
C VAL A 167 -4.89 -21.95 -9.40
N HIS A 168 -5.39 -21.04 -8.56
CA HIS A 168 -4.78 -19.74 -8.37
C HIS A 168 -3.61 -19.84 -7.38
N ASN A 169 -2.40 -19.61 -7.89
CA ASN A 169 -1.13 -19.71 -7.15
C ASN A 169 -0.67 -18.37 -6.55
N TRP A 170 -1.61 -17.57 -6.06
CA TRP A 170 -1.37 -16.30 -5.40
C TRP A 170 -2.29 -16.13 -4.18
N PRO A 171 -1.97 -15.25 -3.22
CA PRO A 171 -2.74 -15.12 -1.98
C PRO A 171 -4.19 -14.65 -2.19
N TYR A 172 -5.09 -15.22 -1.40
CA TYR A 172 -6.46 -14.75 -1.21
C TYR A 172 -6.60 -14.13 0.18
N ILE A 173 -6.81 -12.82 0.23
CA ILE A 173 -7.02 -12.04 1.45
C ILE A 173 -8.49 -12.13 1.83
N ASP A 174 -8.74 -12.46 3.10
CA ASP A 174 -10.06 -12.48 3.71
C ASP A 174 -10.56 -11.05 3.95
N ASP A 175 -11.67 -10.71 3.32
CA ASP A 175 -12.43 -9.48 3.52
C ASP A 175 -13.93 -9.80 3.62
N LEU A 176 -14.29 -10.96 4.18
CA LEU A 176 -15.69 -11.35 4.37
C LEU A 176 -16.43 -10.37 5.30
N ASP A 177 -15.71 -9.68 6.18
CA ASP A 177 -16.26 -8.60 7.01
C ASP A 177 -16.39 -7.24 6.29
N ARG A 178 -15.87 -7.16 5.06
CA ARG A 178 -15.86 -6.01 4.14
C ARG A 178 -15.09 -4.79 4.62
N SER A 179 -14.27 -4.91 5.66
CA SER A 179 -13.50 -3.78 6.17
C SER A 179 -12.61 -3.15 5.09
N ILE A 180 -11.97 -3.96 4.26
CA ILE A 180 -11.13 -3.52 3.14
C ILE A 180 -11.99 -2.95 2.02
N ALA A 181 -13.04 -3.66 1.59
CA ALA A 181 -13.95 -3.18 0.55
C ALA A 181 -14.61 -1.82 0.89
N GLU A 182 -14.92 -1.58 2.16
CA GLU A 182 -15.48 -0.32 2.64
C GLU A 182 -14.45 0.82 2.64
N ASP A 183 -13.22 0.55 3.09
CA ASP A 183 -12.12 1.53 3.04
C ASP A 183 -11.76 1.92 1.60
N TYR A 184 -11.79 0.94 0.69
CA TYR A 184 -11.56 1.14 -0.73
C TYR A 184 -12.79 1.67 -1.47
N LYS A 185 -13.96 1.72 -0.82
CA LYS A 185 -15.24 2.19 -1.39
C LYS A 185 -15.57 1.54 -2.73
N ILE A 186 -15.33 0.24 -2.85
CA ILE A 186 -15.53 -0.47 -4.13
C ILE A 186 -17.02 -0.46 -4.50
N PRO A 187 -17.37 -0.24 -5.79
CA PRO A 187 -18.76 -0.19 -6.22
C PRO A 187 -19.42 -1.58 -6.32
N GLY A 188 -18.61 -2.64 -6.40
CA GLY A 188 -19.05 -4.02 -6.55
C GLY A 188 -17.88 -4.94 -6.88
N THR A 189 -18.17 -6.21 -7.20
CA THR A 189 -17.18 -7.18 -7.67
C THR A 189 -17.56 -7.75 -9.05
N PRO A 190 -16.58 -8.05 -9.92
CA PRO A 190 -15.16 -7.83 -9.69
C PRO A 190 -14.76 -6.34 -9.78
N PHE A 191 -13.73 -5.96 -9.04
CA PHE A 191 -13.10 -4.64 -9.11
C PHE A 191 -11.58 -4.77 -9.04
N TYR A 192 -10.87 -3.97 -9.82
CA TYR A 192 -9.43 -4.15 -10.03
C TYR A 192 -8.67 -2.84 -9.85
N LEU A 193 -7.49 -2.93 -9.22
CA LEU A 193 -6.52 -1.85 -9.11
C LEU A 193 -5.13 -2.37 -9.48
N LEU A 194 -4.33 -1.54 -10.14
CA LEU A 194 -2.91 -1.76 -10.33
C LEU A 194 -2.14 -0.68 -9.57
N LEU A 195 -1.21 -1.12 -8.71
CA LEU A 195 -0.36 -0.25 -7.93
C LEU A 195 1.08 -0.33 -8.46
N SER A 196 1.76 0.81 -8.52
CA SER A 196 3.21 0.85 -8.64
C SER A 196 3.88 0.27 -7.40
N PRO A 197 5.18 -0.05 -7.45
CA PRO A 197 5.89 -0.65 -6.33
C PRO A 197 5.86 0.18 -5.03
N ASP A 198 5.67 1.50 -5.11
CA ASP A 198 5.49 2.41 -3.97
C ASP A 198 4.07 2.45 -3.39
N GLY A 199 3.14 1.70 -3.99
CA GLY A 199 1.74 1.62 -3.56
C GLY A 199 0.84 2.71 -4.14
N ILE A 200 1.32 3.54 -5.06
CA ILE A 200 0.48 4.52 -5.76
C ILE A 200 -0.41 3.79 -6.77
N VAL A 201 -1.69 4.14 -6.81
CA VAL A 201 -2.65 3.63 -7.79
C VAL A 201 -2.28 4.16 -9.17
N GLN A 202 -1.87 3.26 -10.06
CA GLN A 202 -1.52 3.56 -11.44
C GLN A 202 -2.68 3.31 -12.40
N TRP A 203 -3.61 2.43 -12.02
CA TRP A 203 -4.83 2.18 -12.78
C TRP A 203 -5.96 1.74 -11.87
N ASN A 204 -7.15 2.31 -12.10
CA ASN A 204 -8.38 1.93 -11.43
C ASN A 204 -9.46 1.57 -12.46
N SER A 205 -9.93 0.32 -12.43
CA SER A 205 -10.98 -0.17 -13.33
C SER A 205 -12.26 0.67 -13.37
N GLY A 206 -12.66 1.26 -12.24
CA GLY A 206 -13.83 2.13 -12.14
C GLY A 206 -13.65 3.52 -12.77
N GLN A 207 -12.42 3.90 -13.14
CA GLN A 207 -12.12 5.16 -13.83
C GLN A 207 -12.00 4.98 -15.36
N HIS A 208 -12.10 3.73 -15.86
CA HIS A 208 -11.82 3.37 -17.25
C HIS A 208 -12.99 2.67 -17.97
N GLU A 209 -14.25 2.91 -17.58
CA GLU A 209 -15.41 2.16 -18.11
C GLU A 209 -15.64 2.26 -19.63
N ASN A 210 -15.14 3.30 -20.31
CA ASN A 210 -15.48 3.60 -21.71
C ASN A 210 -14.25 3.99 -22.56
N ASP A 211 -13.08 3.44 -22.25
CA ASP A 211 -11.87 3.68 -23.02
C ASP A 211 -11.06 2.41 -23.30
N ALA A 212 -9.87 2.58 -23.88
CA ALA A 212 -8.99 1.51 -24.30
C ALA A 212 -8.42 0.66 -23.13
N LEU A 213 -8.53 1.14 -21.89
CA LEU A 213 -8.08 0.48 -20.67
C LEU A 213 -9.25 -0.09 -19.85
N SER A 214 -10.45 -0.16 -20.43
CA SER A 214 -11.62 -0.82 -19.83
C SER A 214 -11.43 -2.32 -19.57
N ASP A 215 -10.59 -2.98 -20.37
CA ASP A 215 -10.20 -4.38 -20.15
C ASP A 215 -8.95 -4.44 -19.25
N PRO A 216 -8.98 -5.16 -18.11
CA PRO A 216 -7.82 -5.28 -17.23
C PRO A 216 -6.57 -5.84 -17.94
N ALA A 217 -6.74 -6.70 -18.96
CA ALA A 217 -5.61 -7.19 -19.75
C ALA A 217 -4.92 -6.06 -20.53
N ALA A 218 -5.69 -5.11 -21.08
CA ALA A 218 -5.15 -3.96 -21.79
C ALA A 218 -4.42 -3.01 -20.82
N ALA A 219 -4.95 -2.80 -19.62
CA ALA A 219 -4.30 -2.03 -18.57
C ALA A 219 -2.97 -2.67 -18.11
N LEU A 220 -2.98 -3.96 -17.80
CA LEU A 220 -1.76 -4.71 -17.45
C LEU A 220 -0.73 -4.66 -18.58
N GLN A 221 -1.16 -4.80 -19.84
CA GLN A 221 -0.27 -4.66 -20.99
C GLN A 221 0.31 -3.24 -21.12
N TYR A 222 -0.51 -2.21 -20.88
CA TYR A 222 -0.08 -0.82 -20.98
C TYR A 222 0.98 -0.47 -19.94
N HIS A 223 0.77 -0.85 -18.68
CA HIS A 223 1.68 -0.50 -17.58
C HIS A 223 2.88 -1.46 -17.46
N LEU A 224 2.69 -2.76 -17.68
CA LEU A 224 3.71 -3.77 -17.41
C LEU A 224 4.39 -4.29 -18.67
N GLY A 225 3.79 -4.09 -19.84
CA GLY A 225 4.28 -4.63 -21.11
C GLY A 225 5.52 -3.95 -21.68
N GLY A 226 5.95 -2.82 -21.09
CA GLY A 226 7.16 -2.07 -21.48
C GLY A 226 8.41 -2.41 -20.67
N SER A 227 8.33 -3.33 -19.70
CA SER A 227 9.46 -3.71 -18.85
C SER A 227 10.15 -4.97 -19.39
N ALA A 228 10.96 -4.82 -20.43
CA ALA A 228 11.88 -5.85 -20.94
C ALA A 228 13.20 -5.22 -21.38
#